data_AF-A0A355S607-F1
#
_entry.id   AF-A0A355S607-F1
#
_cell.length_a   1.000
_cell.length_b   1.000
_cell.length_c   1.000
_cell.angle_alpha   90.00
_cell.angle_beta   90.00
_cell.angle_gamma   90.00
#
_symmetry.space_group_name_H-M   'P 1'
#
loop_
_entity.id
_entity.type
_entity.pdbx_description
1 polymer ?
#
loop_
_entity_poly.entity_id
_entity_poly.type
_entity_poly.pdbx_seq_one_letter_code
_entity_poly.pdbx_strand_id
1 'polypeptide(L)'
;MINCMVPERQMERLRAIMHRLRSPGGCPWDAEQSHASLISNLIEETYETVDAIRREDWVHLEEELGDLLLQVVFHGELAEEQGRYNLDDIA
;
A
#
# COMPACT_ATOMS: atom_id res chain seq x y z
N MET A 1 -0.87 13.11 -11.40
CA MET A 1 -1.61 12.52 -10.27
C MET A 1 -3.09 12.60 -10.55
N ILE A 2 -3.80 11.47 -10.54
CA ILE A 2 -5.27 11.47 -10.62
C ILE A 2 -5.74 12.17 -9.34
N ASN A 3 -6.39 13.32 -9.47
CA ASN A 3 -6.92 14.06 -8.31
C ASN A 3 -8.26 13.44 -7.95
N CYS A 4 -8.43 12.92 -6.73
CA CYS A 4 -9.75 12.46 -6.30
C CYS A 4 -10.54 13.71 -5.91
N MET A 5 -11.64 14.00 -6.59
CA MET A 5 -12.47 15.17 -6.27
C MET A 5 -13.35 14.95 -5.02
N VAL A 6 -13.24 13.79 -4.37
CA VAL A 6 -14.00 13.40 -3.17
C VAL A 6 -13.02 12.87 -2.11
N PRO A 7 -12.62 13.70 -1.13
CA PRO A 7 -11.64 13.32 -0.10
C PRO A 7 -12.02 12.07 0.68
N GLU A 8 -13.31 11.87 1.01
CA GLU A 8 -13.75 10.71 1.80
C GLU A 8 -13.56 9.34 1.12
N ARG A 9 -13.10 9.30 -0.14
CA ARG A 9 -12.90 8.05 -0.90
C ARG A 9 -11.44 7.73 -1.24
N GLN A 10 -10.46 8.32 -0.55
CA GLN A 10 -9.05 8.01 -0.84
C GLN A 10 -8.74 6.52 -0.66
N MET A 11 -9.27 5.89 0.39
CA MET A 11 -9.03 4.46 0.64
C MET A 11 -9.63 3.58 -0.45
N GLU A 12 -10.88 3.84 -0.84
CA GLU A 12 -11.52 3.14 -1.96
C GLU A 12 -10.73 3.33 -3.26
N ARG A 13 -10.21 4.55 -3.50
CA ARG A 13 -9.38 4.84 -4.67
C ARG A 13 -8.07 4.07 -4.64
N LEU A 14 -7.39 4.02 -3.49
CA LEU A 14 -6.14 3.29 -3.31
C LEU A 14 -6.34 1.80 -3.58
N ARG A 15 -7.38 1.19 -2.99
CA ARG A 15 -7.77 -0.19 -3.24
C ARG A 15 -8.05 -0.44 -4.74
N ALA A 16 -8.83 0.43 -5.39
CA ALA A 16 -9.13 0.30 -6.80
C ALA A 16 -7.89 0.44 -7.70
N ILE A 17 -6.93 1.29 -7.32
CA ILE A 17 -5.64 1.41 -8.02
C ILE A 17 -4.84 0.12 -7.86
N MET A 18 -4.71 -0.41 -6.64
CA MET A 18 -3.98 -1.65 -6.37
C MET A 18 -4.55 -2.82 -7.19
N HIS A 19 -5.87 -3.02 -7.11
CA HIS A 19 -6.57 -4.05 -7.88
C HIS A 19 -6.31 -3.91 -9.39
N ARG A 20 -6.36 -2.68 -9.93
CA ARG A 20 -6.08 -2.41 -11.34
C ARG A 20 -4.63 -2.69 -11.72
N LEU A 21 -3.68 -2.35 -10.86
CA LEU A 21 -2.26 -2.56 -11.12
C LEU A 21 -1.91 -4.05 -11.16
N ARG A 22 -2.53 -4.87 -10.30
CA ARG A 22 -2.30 -6.33 -10.26
C ARG A 22 -3.14 -7.13 -11.28
N SER A 23 -4.24 -6.55 -11.77
CA SER A 23 -5.09 -7.19 -12.79
C SER A 23 -4.39 -7.44 -14.13
N PRO A 24 -4.87 -8.39 -14.97
CA PRO A 24 -4.34 -8.59 -16.32
C PRO A 24 -4.33 -7.29 -17.15
N GLY A 25 -3.17 -6.96 -17.73
CA GLY A 25 -2.95 -5.69 -18.44
C GLY A 25 -2.61 -4.50 -17.54
N GLY A 26 -2.45 -4.74 -16.24
CA GLY A 26 -1.88 -3.80 -15.26
C GLY A 26 -0.35 -3.72 -15.32
N CYS A 27 0.25 -3.38 -14.18
CA CYS A 27 1.70 -3.28 -14.03
C CYS A 27 2.33 -4.68 -13.87
N PRO A 28 3.29 -5.07 -14.73
CA PRO A 28 3.92 -6.38 -14.64
C PRO A 28 4.62 -6.63 -13.30
N TRP A 29 5.31 -5.61 -12.77
CA TRP A 29 6.01 -5.74 -11.50
C TRP A 29 5.03 -5.98 -10.35
N ASP A 30 3.92 -5.23 -10.31
CA ASP A 30 2.91 -5.39 -9.26
C ASP A 30 2.27 -6.77 -9.32
N ALA A 31 1.93 -7.27 -10.51
CA ALA A 31 1.33 -8.59 -10.69
C ALA A 31 2.23 -9.76 -10.25
N GLU A 32 3.55 -9.61 -10.37
CA GLU A 32 4.54 -10.63 -9.98
C GLU A 32 4.79 -10.70 -8.46
N GLN A 33 4.34 -9.71 -7.68
CA GLN A 33 4.60 -9.68 -6.25
C GLN A 33 3.83 -10.74 -5.47
N SER A 34 4.43 -11.15 -4.35
CA SER A 34 3.89 -12.06 -3.35
C SER A 34 4.14 -11.50 -1.96
N HIS A 35 3.51 -12.06 -0.92
CA HIS A 35 3.81 -11.66 0.45
C HIS A 35 5.31 -11.75 0.77
N ALA A 36 6.00 -12.76 0.25
CA ALA A 36 7.42 -12.98 0.52
C ALA A 36 8.32 -11.99 -0.21
N SER A 37 8.00 -11.61 -1.44
CA SER A 37 8.84 -10.68 -2.21
C SER A 37 8.78 -9.25 -1.64
N LEU A 38 7.66 -8.88 -1.02
CA LEU A 38 7.43 -7.56 -0.43
C LEU A 38 7.99 -7.38 0.98
N ILE A 39 8.53 -8.43 1.62
CA ILE A 39 9.07 -8.35 2.99
C ILE A 39 10.15 -7.26 3.09
N SER A 40 11.03 -7.16 2.09
CA SER A 40 12.11 -6.17 2.12
C SER A 40 11.56 -4.75 2.11
N ASN A 41 10.60 -4.46 1.22
CA ASN A 41 9.96 -3.15 1.13
C ASN A 41 9.23 -2.82 2.44
N LEU A 42 8.41 -3.73 2.95
CA LEU A 42 7.71 -3.50 4.22
C LEU A 42 8.66 -3.17 5.38
N ILE A 43 9.80 -3.86 5.46
CA ILE A 43 10.82 -3.58 6.48
C ILE A 43 11.43 -2.19 6.26
N GLU A 44 11.78 -1.85 5.02
CA GLU A 44 12.36 -0.55 4.62
C GLU A 44 11.44 0.62 5.02
N GLU A 45 10.19 0.62 4.53
CA GLU A 45 9.21 1.69 4.84
C GLU A 45 8.96 1.79 6.37
N THR A 46 9.00 0.67 7.09
CA THR A 46 8.87 0.66 8.55
C THR A 46 10.05 1.36 9.22
N TYR A 47 11.28 1.11 8.75
CA TYR A 47 12.46 1.77 9.31
C TYR A 47 12.51 3.26 8.93
N GLU A 48 12.11 3.62 7.73
CA GLU A 48 12.05 5.02 7.27
C GLU A 48 10.98 5.80 8.04
N THR A 49 9.79 5.21 8.24
CA THR A 49 8.76 5.77 9.14
C THR A 49 9.31 6.00 10.55
N VAL A 50 10.02 5.03 11.13
CA VAL A 50 10.61 5.16 12.48
C VAL A 50 11.69 6.25 12.52
N ASP A 51 12.52 6.36 11.49
CA ASP A 51 13.55 7.41 11.40
C ASP A 51 12.91 8.80 11.27
N ALA A 52 11.89 8.96 10.44
CA ALA A 52 11.14 10.21 10.29
C ALA A 52 10.51 10.67 11.63
N ILE A 53 9.91 9.74 12.39
CA ILE A 53 9.38 10.02 13.75
C ILE A 53 10.50 10.50 14.67
N ARG A 54 11.65 9.81 14.68
CA ARG A 54 12.78 10.15 15.58
C ARG A 54 13.39 11.51 15.28
N ARG A 55 13.35 11.93 14.01
CA ARG A 55 13.89 13.21 13.56
C ARG A 55 12.89 14.36 13.66
N GLU A 56 11.63 14.07 14.05
CA GLU A 56 10.52 15.02 13.99
C GLU A 56 10.36 15.63 12.57
N ASP A 57 10.66 14.84 11.54
CA ASP A 57 10.52 15.25 10.15
C ASP A 57 9.08 14.96 9.68
N TRP A 58 8.20 15.93 9.91
CA TRP A 58 6.77 15.80 9.62
C TRP A 58 6.45 15.65 8.13
N VAL A 59 7.30 16.19 7.25
CA VAL A 59 7.09 16.09 5.80
C VAL A 59 7.41 14.68 5.34
N HIS A 60 8.56 14.16 5.77
CA HIS A 60 8.96 12.80 5.42
C HIS A 60 8.04 11.78 6.10
N LEU A 61 7.61 12.03 7.35
CA LEU A 61 6.66 11.15 8.02
C LEU A 61 5.33 10.99 7.25
N GLU A 62 4.81 12.05 6.63
CA GLU A 62 3.60 11.96 5.80
C GLU A 62 3.80 11.05 4.58
N GLU A 63 4.97 11.15 3.93
CA GLU A 63 5.38 10.32 2.80
C GLU A 63 5.50 8.85 3.20
N GLU A 64 6.31 8.56 4.23
CA GLU A 64 6.60 7.20 4.70
C GLU A 64 5.35 6.47 5.24
N LEU A 65 4.43 7.20 5.89
CA LEU A 65 3.14 6.62 6.30
C LEU A 65 2.27 6.25 5.09
N GLY A 66 2.39 7.00 3.99
CA GLY A 66 1.74 6.67 2.73
C GLY A 66 2.29 5.39 2.10
N ASP A 67 3.61 5.24 2.10
CA ASP A 67 4.28 4.06 1.54
C ASP A 67 4.07 2.82 2.41
N LEU A 68 4.12 2.96 3.74
CA LEU A 68 3.76 1.90 4.66
C LEU A 68 2.29 1.48 4.51
N LEU A 69 1.37 2.43 4.30
CA LEU A 69 -0.04 2.13 4.02
C LEU A 69 -0.20 1.38 2.70
N LEU A 70 0.56 1.74 1.67
CA LEU A 70 0.57 1.02 0.39
C LEU A 70 0.94 -0.46 0.60
N GLN A 71 1.93 -0.76 1.44
CA GLN A 71 2.30 -2.15 1.76
C GLN A 71 1.15 -2.93 2.43
N VAL A 72 0.41 -2.30 3.35
CA VAL A 72 -0.78 -2.92 3.98
C VAL A 72 -1.85 -3.25 2.94
N VAL A 73 -2.16 -2.30 2.04
CA VAL A 73 -3.15 -2.51 0.96
C VAL A 73 -2.68 -3.60 0.00
N PHE A 74 -1.39 -3.63 -0.34
CA PHE A 74 -0.81 -4.66 -1.21
C PHE A 74 -0.98 -6.06 -0.62
N HIS A 75 -0.65 -6.24 0.67
CA HIS A 75 -0.87 -7.50 1.36
C HIS A 75 -2.35 -7.86 1.51
N GLY A 76 -3.24 -6.87 1.67
CA GLY A 76 -4.70 -7.07 1.65
C GLY A 76 -5.19 -7.62 0.31
N GLU A 77 -4.77 -7.02 -0.81
CA GLU A 77 -5.13 -7.49 -2.16
C GLU A 77 -4.63 -8.92 -2.42
N LEU A 78 -3.38 -9.22 -2.06
CA LEU A 78 -2.79 -10.57 -2.18
C LEU A 78 -3.55 -11.64 -1.39
N ALA A 79 -4.07 -11.27 -0.21
CA ALA A 79 -4.87 -12.17 0.61
C ALA A 79 -6.29 -12.35 0.04
N GLU A 80 -6.88 -11.27 -0.49
CA GLU A 80 -8.19 -11.28 -1.14
C GLU A 80 -8.18 -12.14 -2.41
N GLU A 81 -7.14 -12.03 -3.24
CA GLU A 81 -6.91 -12.88 -4.42
C GLU A 81 -6.86 -14.38 -4.08
N GLN A 82 -6.43 -14.72 -2.87
CA GLN A 82 -6.37 -16.09 -2.37
C GLN A 82 -7.63 -16.51 -1.58
N GLY A 83 -8.64 -15.64 -1.50
CA GLY A 83 -9.89 -15.90 -0.78
C GLY A 83 -9.72 -16.04 0.74
N ARG A 84 -8.74 -15.35 1.34
CA ARG A 84 -8.42 -15.47 2.78
C ARG A 84 -9.13 -14.41 3.63
N TYR A 85 -8.79 -13.15 3.39
CA TYR A 85 -9.32 -11.95 4.05
C TYR A 85 -9.05 -10.76 3.13
N ASN A 86 -9.72 -9.64 3.35
CA ASN A 86 -9.54 -8.42 2.55
C ASN A 86 -9.20 -7.21 3.42
N LEU A 87 -9.16 -6.02 2.81
CA LEU A 87 -8.84 -4.79 3.52
C LEU A 87 -9.89 -4.39 4.57
N ASP A 88 -11.16 -4.78 4.38
CA ASP A 88 -12.23 -4.49 5.34
C ASP A 88 -12.10 -5.36 6.60
N ASP A 89 -11.54 -6.56 6.49
CA ASP A 89 -11.22 -7.42 7.65
C ASP A 89 -10.01 -6.89 8.46
N ILE A 90 -9.17 -6.04 7.86
CA ILE A 90 -7.95 -5.48 8.48
C ILE A 90 -8.25 -4.21 9.29
N ALA A 91 -9.25 -3.40 8.89
CA ALA A 91 -9.53 -2.06 9.41
C ALA A 91 -10.50 -2.03 10.61
#